data_AF-A0A1X2GY39-F1
#
_entry.id   AF-A0A1X2GY39-F1
#
_cell.length_a   1.000
_cell.length_b   1.000
_cell.length_c   1.000
_cell.angle_alpha   90.00
_cell.angle_beta   90.00
_cell.angle_gamma   90.00
#
_symmetry.space_group_name_H-M   'P 1'
#
loop_
_entity.id
_entity.type
_entity.pdbx_description
1 polymer ?
#
loop_
_entity_poly.entity_id
_entity_poly.type
_entity_poly.pdbx_seq_one_letter_code
_entity_poly.pdbx_strand_id
1 'polypeptide(L)'
;MVALRTTYPVQGIFFFLAHPQLWTKTICPFFLTLLFGIISLVLSFVFLLPLQAHALIAAHCPAWLAWLVSVIFVLLESALMDIIFFLILIPLFQDALFDATLKARGMTRMFETRVPVSGMTLCCRGIGIGVVFVWFLVLAQIIVLVITAPLHLVPFLGTVVACFINGWPFAWGALIHYDLEFRGFSIAESRRNAWNRRGDYSQFGMVAVALELIPFFNLLFMWTNIVGAALWMADEYEKNERLIAQQQSKQQPDFYQPQPPLQQQSSGSWYGAVHA
;
A
#
# COMPACT_ATOMS: atom_id res chain seq x y z
N MET A 1 14.78 -15.94 -9.32
CA MET A 1 13.57 -16.38 -10.04
C MET A 1 12.54 -15.27 -9.93
N VAL A 2 11.91 -14.83 -11.02
CA VAL A 2 10.87 -13.79 -10.96
C VAL A 2 9.63 -14.45 -10.36
N ALA A 3 9.31 -14.11 -9.11
CA ALA A 3 8.08 -14.59 -8.48
C ALA A 3 6.88 -14.02 -9.26
N LEU A 4 5.87 -14.85 -9.53
CA LEU A 4 4.62 -14.36 -10.13
C LEU A 4 3.99 -13.32 -9.20
N ARG A 5 3.37 -12.28 -9.77
CA ARG A 5 2.72 -11.21 -9.00
C ARG A 5 1.67 -11.74 -8.01
N THR A 6 1.03 -12.86 -8.35
CA THR A 6 0.05 -13.57 -7.52
C THR A 6 0.63 -14.21 -6.25
N THR A 7 1.95 -14.41 -6.17
CA THR A 7 2.59 -15.08 -5.03
C THR A 7 2.96 -14.13 -3.89
N TYR A 8 3.11 -12.83 -4.16
CA TYR A 8 3.50 -11.85 -3.14
C TYR A 8 2.51 -11.70 -1.99
N PRO A 9 1.17 -11.72 -2.18
CA PRO A 9 0.24 -11.70 -1.05
C PRO A 9 0.47 -12.86 -0.08
N VAL A 10 0.73 -14.07 -0.63
CA VAL A 10 1.02 -15.26 0.16
C VAL A 10 2.38 -15.16 0.86
N GLN A 11 3.40 -14.68 0.17
CA GLN A 11 4.71 -14.41 0.78
C GLN A 11 4.63 -13.35 1.89
N GLY A 12 3.77 -12.34 1.74
CA GLY A 12 3.49 -11.33 2.75
C GLY A 12 2.99 -11.93 4.05
N ILE A 13 2.12 -12.95 4.00
CA ILE A 13 1.65 -13.69 5.18
C ILE A 13 2.82 -14.35 5.90
N PHE A 14 3.61 -15.15 5.18
CA PHE A 14 4.75 -15.87 5.78
C PHE A 14 5.81 -14.91 6.34
N PHE A 15 6.08 -13.81 5.62
CA PHE A 15 7.04 -12.80 6.05
C PHE A 15 6.55 -12.05 7.30
N PHE A 16 5.26 -11.70 7.34
CA PHE A 16 4.65 -11.07 8.51
C PHE A 16 4.74 -11.98 9.73
N LEU A 17 4.45 -13.27 9.58
CA LEU A 17 4.56 -14.24 10.68
C LEU A 17 6.01 -14.43 11.16
N ALA A 18 6.98 -14.36 10.25
CA ALA A 18 8.41 -14.52 10.58
C ALA A 18 9.02 -13.29 11.29
N HIS A 19 8.38 -12.10 11.24
CA HIS A 19 8.93 -10.85 11.78
C HIS A 19 8.01 -10.23 12.83
N PRO A 20 8.15 -10.58 14.12
CA PRO A 20 7.32 -10.06 15.21
C PRO A 20 7.35 -8.53 15.35
N GLN A 21 8.44 -7.88 14.91
CA GLN A 21 8.56 -6.41 14.90
C GLN A 21 7.46 -5.71 14.09
N LEU A 22 6.88 -6.39 13.10
CA LEU A 22 5.79 -5.86 12.29
C LEU A 22 4.46 -5.88 13.06
N TRP A 23 4.25 -6.86 13.95
CA TRP A 23 3.00 -7.02 14.69
C TRP A 23 2.76 -5.86 15.64
N THR A 24 3.82 -5.36 16.29
CA THR A 24 3.74 -4.20 17.18
C THR A 24 3.21 -2.96 16.45
N LYS A 25 3.57 -2.79 15.16
CA LYS A 25 3.09 -1.67 14.34
C LYS A 25 1.62 -1.84 13.94
N THR A 26 1.19 -3.08 13.71
CA THR A 26 -0.19 -3.42 13.34
C THR A 26 -1.17 -3.33 14.51
N ILE A 27 -0.73 -3.59 15.75
CA ILE A 27 -1.58 -3.54 16.94
C ILE A 27 -1.88 -2.10 17.39
N CYS A 28 -0.95 -1.18 17.18
CA CYS A 28 -1.11 0.24 17.53
C CYS A 28 -2.40 0.89 16.95
N PRO A 29 -2.67 0.84 15.63
CA PRO A 29 -3.88 1.47 15.07
C PRO A 29 -5.16 0.86 15.61
N PHE A 30 -5.18 -0.43 15.95
CA PHE A 30 -6.36 -1.08 16.53
C PHE A 30 -6.74 -0.48 17.90
N PHE A 31 -5.76 -0.26 18.76
CA PHE A 31 -6.01 0.39 20.05
C PHE A 31 -6.39 1.86 19.89
N LEU A 32 -5.78 2.57 18.94
CA LEU A 32 -6.10 3.97 18.67
C LEU A 32 -7.53 4.15 18.13
N THR A 33 -7.98 3.30 17.20
CA THR A 33 -9.36 3.35 16.68
C THR A 33 -10.37 2.96 17.75
N LEU A 34 -10.06 1.96 18.57
CA LEU A 34 -10.93 1.57 19.69
C LEU A 34 -11.09 2.71 20.71
N LEU A 35 -9.98 3.33 21.10
CA LEU A 35 -9.99 4.45 22.04
C LEU A 35 -10.75 5.65 21.47
N PHE A 36 -10.47 6.01 20.22
CA PHE A 36 -11.18 7.09 19.53
C PHE A 36 -12.68 6.82 19.45
N GLY A 37 -13.09 5.60 19.08
CA GLY A 37 -14.51 5.23 18.99
C GLY A 37 -15.24 5.33 20.33
N ILE A 38 -14.61 4.90 21.43
CA ILE A 38 -15.21 5.05 22.78
C ILE A 38 -15.38 6.53 23.14
N ILE A 39 -14.35 7.36 22.90
CA ILE A 39 -14.39 8.80 23.20
C ILE A 39 -15.43 9.49 22.32
N SER A 40 -15.41 9.24 21.02
CA SER A 40 -16.34 9.74 20.00
C SER A 40 -17.79 9.41 20.40
N LEU A 41 -18.08 8.16 20.75
CA LEU A 41 -19.40 7.72 21.19
C LEU A 41 -19.85 8.45 22.47
N VAL A 42 -19.02 8.46 23.51
CA VAL A 42 -19.38 9.10 24.81
C VAL A 42 -19.61 10.60 24.63
N LEU A 43 -18.74 11.30 23.92
CA LEU A 43 -18.90 12.73 23.65
C LEU A 43 -20.18 13.00 22.84
N SER A 44 -20.49 12.16 21.86
CA SER A 44 -21.70 12.31 21.05
C SER A 44 -22.97 12.11 21.89
N PHE A 45 -23.00 11.13 22.79
CA PHE A 45 -24.12 10.95 23.72
C PHE A 45 -24.25 12.07 24.76
N VAL A 46 -23.14 12.65 25.23
CA VAL A 46 -23.16 13.72 26.24
C VAL A 46 -23.56 15.07 25.63
N PHE A 47 -23.04 15.41 24.45
CA PHE A 47 -23.19 16.75 23.87
C PHE A 47 -24.20 16.82 22.72
N LEU A 48 -24.16 15.87 21.77
CA LEU A 48 -24.98 15.94 20.55
C LEU A 48 -26.42 15.49 20.84
N LEU A 49 -26.60 14.47 21.68
CA LEU A 49 -27.93 13.94 22.01
C LEU A 49 -28.88 15.00 22.58
N PRO A 50 -28.55 15.71 23.67
CA PRO A 50 -29.44 16.75 24.18
C PRO A 50 -29.61 17.87 23.15
N LEU A 51 -28.56 18.29 22.46
CA LEU A 51 -28.64 19.39 21.48
C LEU A 51 -29.66 19.07 20.37
N GLN A 52 -29.60 17.87 19.80
CA GLN A 52 -30.50 17.43 18.74
C GLN A 52 -31.93 17.22 19.25
N ALA A 53 -32.10 16.65 20.44
CA ALA A 53 -33.42 16.38 21.00
C ALA A 53 -34.19 17.70 21.23
N HIS A 54 -33.52 18.72 21.79
CA HIS A 54 -34.11 20.04 21.99
C HIS A 54 -34.38 20.76 20.66
N ALA A 55 -33.49 20.63 19.67
CA ALA A 55 -33.70 21.19 18.33
C ALA A 55 -34.93 20.59 17.63
N LEU A 56 -35.14 19.27 17.75
CA LEU A 56 -36.31 18.58 17.20
C LEU A 56 -37.61 18.96 17.92
N ILE A 57 -37.56 19.13 19.25
CA ILE A 57 -38.69 19.63 20.03
C ILE A 57 -39.06 21.06 19.60
N ALA A 58 -38.07 21.92 19.38
CA ALA A 58 -38.30 23.26 18.84
C ALA A 58 -38.89 23.23 17.42
N ALA A 59 -38.59 22.19 16.63
CA ALA A 59 -39.17 21.93 15.32
C ALA A 59 -40.56 21.26 15.36
N HIS A 60 -41.25 21.30 16.50
CA HIS A 60 -42.61 20.76 16.70
C HIS A 60 -42.72 19.23 16.64
N CYS A 61 -41.62 18.49 16.85
CA CYS A 61 -41.70 17.04 17.05
C CYS A 61 -42.17 16.69 18.46
N PRO A 62 -43.00 15.64 18.64
CA PRO A 62 -43.39 15.19 19.96
C PRO A 62 -42.15 14.69 20.73
N ALA A 63 -42.07 15.03 22.02
CA ALA A 63 -40.85 14.84 22.80
C ALA A 63 -40.31 13.40 22.76
N TRP A 64 -41.17 12.39 22.94
CA TRP A 64 -40.75 10.99 22.91
C TRP A 64 -40.13 10.56 21.57
N LEU A 65 -40.63 11.09 20.45
CA LEU A 65 -40.10 10.80 19.11
C LEU A 65 -38.79 11.55 18.88
N ALA A 66 -38.67 12.79 19.36
CA ALA A 66 -37.45 13.58 19.25
C ALA A 66 -36.26 12.86 19.90
N TRP A 67 -36.42 12.36 21.14
CA TRP A 67 -35.36 11.61 21.82
C TRP A 67 -34.97 10.32 21.09
N LEU A 68 -35.94 9.56 20.57
CA LEU A 68 -35.67 8.34 19.82
C LEU A 68 -34.89 8.64 18.52
N VAL A 69 -35.31 9.65 17.77
CA VAL A 69 -34.65 10.06 16.52
C VAL A 69 -33.25 10.60 16.80
N SER A 70 -33.06 11.39 17.87
CA SER A 70 -31.74 11.89 18.27
C SER A 70 -30.77 10.77 18.62
N VAL A 71 -31.21 9.68 19.26
CA VAL A 71 -30.33 8.53 19.50
C VAL A 71 -29.82 7.94 18.17
N ILE A 72 -30.68 7.81 17.17
CA ILE A 72 -30.30 7.30 15.84
C ILE A 72 -29.30 8.25 15.16
N PHE A 73 -29.56 9.55 15.20
CA PHE A 73 -28.66 10.56 14.61
C PHE A 73 -27.31 10.59 15.31
N VAL A 74 -27.27 10.55 16.64
CA VAL A 74 -26.02 10.48 17.41
C VAL A 74 -25.21 9.24 17.06
N LEU A 75 -25.85 8.07 16.96
CA LEU A 75 -25.18 6.84 16.56
C LEU A 75 -24.63 6.91 15.12
N LEU A 76 -25.38 7.54 14.21
CA LEU A 76 -24.94 7.74 12.83
C LEU A 76 -23.77 8.73 12.75
N GLU A 77 -23.86 9.86 13.45
CA GLU A 77 -22.81 10.89 13.48
C GLU A 77 -21.53 10.36 14.12
N SER A 78 -21.62 9.62 15.23
CA SER A 78 -20.44 8.99 15.85
C SER A 78 -19.81 7.94 14.91
N ALA A 79 -20.63 7.10 14.27
CA ALA A 79 -20.14 6.15 13.29
C ALA A 79 -19.47 6.83 12.08
N LEU A 80 -20.00 7.95 11.60
CA LEU A 80 -19.39 8.73 10.52
C LEU A 80 -18.04 9.32 10.95
N MET A 81 -17.95 9.86 12.17
CA MET A 81 -16.68 10.36 12.73
C MET A 81 -15.64 9.24 12.84
N ASP A 82 -16.04 8.07 13.33
CA ASP A 82 -15.17 6.90 13.46
C ASP A 82 -14.70 6.38 12.10
N ILE A 83 -15.58 6.36 11.10
CA ILE A 83 -15.23 5.98 9.72
C ILE A 83 -14.23 6.97 9.13
N ILE A 84 -14.47 8.28 9.25
CA ILE A 84 -13.55 9.30 8.74
C ILE A 84 -12.17 9.16 9.42
N PHE A 85 -12.16 8.97 10.74
CA PHE A 85 -10.92 8.75 11.49
C PHE A 85 -10.19 7.49 11.01
N PHE A 86 -10.91 6.38 10.83
CA PHE A 86 -10.37 5.13 10.30
C PHE A 86 -9.77 5.30 8.89
N LEU A 87 -10.45 6.01 7.99
CA LEU A 87 -9.99 6.28 6.63
C LEU A 87 -8.71 7.13 6.55
N ILE A 88 -8.45 7.94 7.57
CA ILE A 88 -7.20 8.72 7.66
C ILE A 88 -6.12 7.89 8.35
N LEU A 89 -6.45 7.24 9.46
CA LEU A 89 -5.47 6.55 10.31
C LEU A 89 -4.88 5.31 9.62
N ILE A 90 -5.72 4.47 9.03
CA ILE A 90 -5.28 3.18 8.47
C ILE A 90 -4.20 3.34 7.39
N PRO A 91 -4.38 4.21 6.36
CA PRO A 91 -3.34 4.42 5.36
C PRO A 91 -1.99 4.85 5.95
N LEU A 92 -1.98 5.67 7.01
CA LEU A 92 -0.73 6.09 7.67
C LEU A 92 0.02 4.91 8.29
N PHE A 93 -0.71 4.00 8.94
CA PHE A 93 -0.11 2.80 9.52
C PHE A 93 0.26 1.76 8.47
N GLN A 94 -0.49 1.68 7.36
CA GLN A 94 -0.12 0.84 6.22
C GLN A 94 1.19 1.33 5.60
N ASP A 95 1.36 2.64 5.40
CA ASP A 95 2.61 3.22 4.92
C ASP A 95 3.77 2.94 5.89
N ALA A 96 3.55 3.11 7.20
CA ALA A 96 4.56 2.82 8.21
C ALA A 96 4.93 1.33 8.28
N LEU A 97 3.96 0.43 8.03
CA LEU A 97 4.17 -1.01 7.94
C LEU A 97 4.93 -1.39 6.66
N PHE A 98 4.61 -0.74 5.55
CA PHE A 98 5.30 -0.88 4.27
C PHE A 98 6.78 -0.50 4.42
N ASP A 99 7.05 0.67 5.00
CA ASP A 99 8.40 1.16 5.28
C ASP A 99 9.17 0.22 6.23
N ALA A 100 8.53 -0.28 7.28
CA ALA A 100 9.12 -1.24 8.20
C ALA A 100 9.45 -2.57 7.52
N THR A 101 8.61 -3.02 6.59
CA THR A 101 8.82 -4.24 5.80
C THR A 101 10.04 -4.10 4.89
N LEU A 102 10.16 -2.98 4.19
CA LEU A 102 11.33 -2.69 3.35
C LEU A 102 12.63 -2.66 4.15
N LYS A 103 12.61 -2.03 5.34
CA LYS A 103 13.75 -2.02 6.26
C LYS A 103 14.09 -3.42 6.75
N ALA A 104 13.09 -4.22 7.12
CA ALA A 104 13.29 -5.63 7.51
C ALA A 104 13.89 -6.47 6.38
N ARG A 105 13.57 -6.14 5.12
CA ARG A 105 14.13 -6.78 3.92
C ARG A 105 15.56 -6.31 3.60
N GLY A 106 16.08 -5.29 4.29
CA GLY A 106 17.42 -4.74 4.06
C GLY A 106 17.48 -3.62 3.02
N MET A 107 16.33 -3.08 2.61
CA MET A 107 16.23 -2.05 1.56
C MET A 107 16.47 -0.63 2.10
N THR A 108 17.27 -0.45 3.17
CA THR A 108 17.44 0.85 3.82
C THR A 108 17.97 1.95 2.88
N ARG A 109 18.75 1.57 1.87
CA ARG A 109 19.30 2.48 0.84
C ARG A 109 18.24 3.27 0.07
N MET A 110 17.05 2.70 -0.14
CA MET A 110 15.99 3.38 -0.90
C MET A 110 15.41 4.59 -0.16
N PHE A 111 15.62 4.67 1.17
CA PHE A 111 15.10 5.76 1.99
C PHE A 111 15.95 7.03 1.89
N GLU A 112 17.18 6.94 1.39
CA GLU A 112 18.06 8.11 1.21
C GLU A 112 17.54 9.06 0.13
N THR A 113 16.86 8.52 -0.88
CA THR A 113 16.28 9.27 -1.99
C THR A 113 14.79 9.58 -1.80
N ARG A 114 14.25 9.42 -0.58
CA ARG A 114 12.81 9.60 -0.31
C ARG A 114 12.41 11.07 -0.43
N VAL A 115 11.35 11.33 -1.17
CA VAL A 115 10.73 12.65 -1.30
C VAL A 115 9.70 12.84 -0.18
N PRO A 116 9.79 13.92 0.61
CA PRO A 116 8.78 14.19 1.63
C PRO A 116 7.45 14.58 0.98
N VAL A 117 6.38 13.87 1.33
CA VAL A 117 5.02 14.18 0.90
C VAL A 117 4.30 14.98 1.99
N SER A 118 3.50 15.97 1.59
CA SER A 118 2.75 16.79 2.54
C SER A 118 1.67 15.96 3.29
N GLY A 119 1.50 16.22 4.59
CA GLY A 119 0.48 15.52 5.39
C GLY A 119 -0.95 15.72 4.89
N MET A 120 -1.23 16.87 4.26
CA MET A 120 -2.53 17.14 3.65
C MET A 120 -2.79 16.24 2.43
N THR A 121 -1.79 16.06 1.56
CA THR A 121 -1.88 15.10 0.45
C THR A 121 -2.12 13.68 0.95
N LEU A 122 -1.47 13.30 2.05
CA LEU A 122 -1.60 11.97 2.65
C LEU A 122 -3.00 11.73 3.22
N CYS A 123 -3.56 12.73 3.90
CA CYS A 123 -4.94 12.72 4.40
C CYS A 123 -5.97 12.66 3.26
N CYS A 124 -5.84 13.55 2.26
CA CYS A 124 -6.73 13.56 1.10
C CYS A 124 -6.64 12.26 0.29
N ARG A 125 -5.46 11.64 0.21
CA ARG A 125 -5.25 10.34 -0.41
C ARG A 125 -6.00 9.25 0.36
N GLY A 126 -5.86 9.20 1.68
CA GLY A 126 -6.53 8.20 2.52
C GLY A 126 -8.06 8.25 2.39
N ILE A 127 -8.63 9.45 2.52
CA ILE A 127 -10.07 9.67 2.34
C ILE A 127 -10.50 9.37 0.90
N GLY A 128 -9.78 9.90 -0.09
CA GLY A 128 -10.13 9.74 -1.51
C GLY A 128 -10.11 8.29 -1.96
N ILE A 129 -9.05 7.55 -1.63
CA ILE A 129 -8.94 6.12 -1.96
C ILE A 129 -9.97 5.31 -1.18
N GLY A 130 -10.14 5.59 0.11
CA GLY A 130 -11.11 4.89 0.95
C GLY A 130 -12.54 5.05 0.46
N VAL A 131 -12.96 6.28 0.15
CA VAL A 131 -14.29 6.57 -0.39
C VAL A 131 -14.47 5.90 -1.76
N VAL A 132 -13.49 6.02 -2.67
CA VAL A 132 -13.56 5.35 -3.98
C VAL A 132 -13.64 3.83 -3.83
N PHE A 133 -12.87 3.25 -2.92
CA PHE A 133 -12.87 1.81 -2.65
C PHE A 133 -14.20 1.34 -2.09
N VAL A 134 -14.77 2.05 -1.11
CA VAL A 134 -16.11 1.75 -0.56
C VAL A 134 -17.17 1.86 -1.65
N TRP A 135 -17.15 2.94 -2.45
CA TRP A 135 -18.07 3.10 -3.59
C TRP A 135 -17.96 1.95 -4.59
N PHE A 136 -16.74 1.51 -4.90
CA PHE A 136 -16.51 0.46 -5.87
C PHE A 136 -16.90 -0.92 -5.33
N LEU A 137 -16.66 -1.19 -4.03
CA LEU A 137 -17.15 -2.39 -3.36
C LEU A 137 -18.68 -2.44 -3.31
N VAL A 138 -19.33 -1.33 -2.96
CA VAL A 138 -20.79 -1.22 -2.97
C VAL A 138 -21.35 -1.42 -4.38
N LEU A 139 -20.75 -0.77 -5.38
CA LEU A 139 -21.16 -0.95 -6.77
C LEU A 139 -20.96 -2.40 -7.25
N ALA A 140 -19.84 -3.03 -6.89
CA ALA A 140 -19.58 -4.43 -7.20
C ALA A 140 -20.60 -5.35 -6.52
N GLN A 141 -20.96 -5.10 -5.26
CA GLN A 141 -22.01 -5.84 -4.56
C GLN A 141 -23.38 -5.65 -5.21
N ILE A 142 -23.73 -4.43 -5.63
CA ILE A 142 -24.98 -4.15 -6.33
C ILE A 142 -25.01 -4.86 -7.68
N ILE A 143 -23.93 -4.79 -8.46
CA ILE A 143 -23.82 -5.48 -9.76
C ILE A 143 -23.93 -7.00 -9.55
N VAL A 144 -23.23 -7.55 -8.56
CA VAL A 144 -23.32 -8.97 -8.20
C VAL A 144 -24.76 -9.31 -7.83
N LEU A 145 -25.44 -8.52 -7.00
CA LEU A 145 -26.83 -8.73 -6.60
C LEU A 145 -27.78 -8.68 -7.80
N VAL A 146 -27.62 -7.73 -8.72
CA VAL A 146 -28.45 -7.60 -9.93
C VAL A 146 -28.22 -8.77 -10.89
N ILE A 147 -26.98 -9.22 -11.06
CA ILE A 147 -26.63 -10.34 -11.95
C ILE A 147 -27.01 -11.69 -11.34
N THR A 148 -26.89 -11.86 -10.01
CA THR A 148 -27.23 -13.11 -9.29
C THR A 148 -28.70 -13.20 -8.90
N ALA A 149 -29.47 -12.11 -8.92
CA ALA A 149 -30.92 -12.13 -8.69
C ALA A 149 -31.69 -13.06 -9.65
N PRO A 150 -31.42 -13.11 -10.97
CA PRO A 150 -32.07 -14.07 -11.88
C PRO A 150 -31.42 -15.47 -11.91
N LEU A 151 -30.20 -15.65 -11.39
CA LEU A 151 -29.47 -16.92 -11.43
C LEU A 151 -29.03 -17.35 -10.02
N HIS A 152 -29.82 -18.22 -9.39
CA HIS A 152 -29.52 -18.87 -8.12
C HIS A 152 -28.38 -19.94 -8.20
N LEU A 153 -27.35 -19.70 -9.01
CA LEU A 153 -26.23 -20.62 -9.24
C LEU A 153 -25.12 -19.78 -9.93
N VAL A 154 -24.16 -19.16 -9.26
CA VAL A 154 -23.11 -19.74 -8.42
C VAL A 154 -22.46 -18.56 -7.66
N PRO A 155 -22.54 -18.48 -6.32
CA PRO A 155 -21.91 -17.41 -5.54
C PRO A 155 -20.40 -17.29 -5.80
N PHE A 156 -19.74 -18.41 -6.12
CA PHE A 156 -18.32 -18.46 -6.45
C PHE A 156 -17.94 -17.63 -7.70
N LEU A 157 -18.77 -17.61 -8.74
CA LEU A 157 -18.44 -16.91 -9.98
C LEU A 157 -18.51 -15.38 -9.78
N GLY A 158 -19.52 -14.91 -9.05
CA GLY A 158 -19.66 -13.50 -8.68
C GLY A 158 -18.49 -13.01 -7.84
N THR A 159 -18.03 -13.82 -6.88
CA THR A 159 -16.86 -13.51 -6.06
C THR A 159 -15.58 -13.40 -6.87
N VAL A 160 -15.33 -14.34 -7.80
CA VAL A 160 -14.12 -14.30 -8.65
C VAL A 160 -14.10 -13.05 -9.53
N VAL A 161 -15.23 -12.70 -10.14
CA VAL A 161 -15.37 -11.48 -10.95
C VAL A 161 -15.18 -10.22 -10.09
N ALA A 162 -15.75 -10.20 -8.89
CA ALA A 162 -15.57 -9.11 -7.94
C ALA A 162 -14.09 -8.95 -7.54
N CYS A 163 -13.37 -10.03 -7.23
CA CYS A 163 -11.94 -9.98 -6.94
C CYS A 163 -11.12 -9.44 -8.11
N PHE A 164 -11.47 -9.82 -9.35
CA PHE A 164 -10.77 -9.33 -10.52
C PHE A 164 -10.99 -7.82 -10.74
N ILE A 165 -12.24 -7.37 -10.64
CA ILE A 165 -12.62 -5.96 -10.82
C ILE A 165 -12.02 -5.08 -9.71
N ASN A 166 -12.08 -5.54 -8.45
CA ASN A 166 -11.56 -4.82 -7.29
C ASN A 166 -10.03 -4.97 -7.10
N GLY A 167 -9.39 -5.92 -7.78
CA GLY A 167 -7.96 -6.20 -7.61
C GLY A 167 -7.08 -5.03 -8.08
N TRP A 168 -7.36 -4.46 -9.25
CA TRP A 168 -6.59 -3.31 -9.74
C TRP A 168 -6.61 -2.09 -8.79
N PRO A 169 -7.77 -1.56 -8.37
CA PRO A 169 -7.79 -0.39 -7.48
C PRO A 169 -7.19 -0.71 -6.11
N PHE A 170 -7.38 -1.93 -5.59
CA PHE A 170 -6.75 -2.37 -4.35
C PHE A 170 -5.22 -2.35 -4.44
N ALA A 171 -4.66 -2.99 -5.48
CA ALA A 171 -3.22 -3.05 -5.69
C ALA A 171 -2.60 -1.66 -5.88
N TRP A 172 -3.31 -0.78 -6.59
CA TRP A 172 -2.88 0.61 -6.73
C TRP A 172 -2.87 1.34 -5.38
N GLY A 173 -3.91 1.17 -4.57
CA GLY A 173 -3.97 1.73 -3.22
C GLY A 173 -2.85 1.25 -2.30
N ALA A 174 -2.44 -0.03 -2.40
CA ALA A 174 -1.31 -0.56 -1.61
C ALA A 174 0.07 -0.05 -2.08
N LEU A 175 0.19 0.35 -3.34
CA LEU A 175 1.47 0.74 -3.96
C LEU A 175 1.66 2.24 -4.17
N ILE A 176 0.60 3.02 -4.04
CA ILE A 176 0.63 4.46 -4.27
C ILE A 176 1.63 5.16 -3.35
N HIS A 177 1.80 4.67 -2.12
CA HIS A 177 2.83 5.11 -1.18
C HIS A 177 4.23 5.06 -1.80
N TYR A 178 4.55 3.93 -2.41
CA TYR A 178 5.85 3.73 -3.05
C TYR A 178 6.07 4.70 -4.22
N ASP A 179 5.07 4.85 -5.09
CA ASP A 179 5.15 5.74 -6.24
C ASP A 179 5.33 7.21 -5.83
N LEU A 180 4.60 7.70 -4.81
CA LEU A 180 4.74 9.08 -4.37
C LEU A 180 6.07 9.35 -3.67
N GLU A 181 6.44 8.51 -2.71
CA GLU A 181 7.55 8.85 -1.80
C GLU A 181 8.92 8.39 -2.28
N PHE A 182 9.00 7.25 -2.98
CA PHE A 182 10.27 6.69 -3.43
C PHE A 182 10.55 6.99 -4.90
N ARG A 183 9.51 7.20 -5.71
CA ARG A 183 9.67 7.60 -7.12
C ARG A 183 9.38 9.08 -7.39
N GLY A 184 8.78 9.79 -6.43
CA GLY A 184 8.44 11.21 -6.58
C GLY A 184 7.30 11.47 -7.56
N PHE A 185 6.45 10.48 -7.83
CA PHE A 185 5.35 10.64 -8.77
C PHE A 185 4.20 11.44 -8.17
N SER A 186 3.45 12.17 -9.00
CA SER A 186 2.14 12.69 -8.62
C SER A 186 1.10 11.56 -8.59
N ILE A 187 -0.03 11.78 -7.89
CA ILE A 187 -1.15 10.83 -7.82
C ILE A 187 -1.65 10.47 -9.24
N ALA A 188 -1.70 11.46 -10.14
CA ALA A 188 -2.15 11.27 -11.51
C ALA A 188 -1.18 10.41 -12.34
N GLU A 189 0.13 10.61 -12.16
CA GLU A 189 1.17 9.82 -12.81
C GLU A 189 1.21 8.40 -12.28
N SER A 190 1.10 8.21 -10.96
CA SER A 190 0.98 6.88 -10.34
C SER A 190 -0.21 6.12 -10.91
N ARG A 191 -1.38 6.76 -11.01
CA ARG A 191 -2.58 6.15 -11.59
C ARG A 191 -2.37 5.75 -13.06
N ARG A 192 -1.74 6.63 -13.87
CA ARG A 192 -1.45 6.33 -15.27
C ARG A 192 -0.45 5.17 -15.41
N ASN A 193 0.57 5.13 -14.56
CA ASN A 193 1.54 4.04 -14.50
C ASN A 193 0.87 2.71 -14.11
N ALA A 194 0.02 2.73 -13.07
CA ALA A 194 -0.75 1.57 -12.64
C ALA A 194 -1.72 1.07 -13.73
N TRP A 195 -2.30 1.97 -14.53
CA TRP A 195 -3.14 1.62 -15.67
C TRP A 195 -2.34 0.95 -16.80
N ASN A 196 -1.15 1.47 -17.10
CA ASN A 196 -0.26 0.88 -18.10
C ASN A 196 0.18 -0.53 -17.70
N ARG A 197 0.33 -0.79 -16.40
CA ARG A 197 0.68 -2.09 -15.81
C ARG A 197 -0.53 -2.83 -15.22
N ARG A 198 -1.74 -2.59 -15.76
CA ARG A 198 -2.99 -3.15 -15.20
C ARG A 198 -2.96 -4.66 -14.96
N GLY A 199 -2.27 -5.43 -15.81
CA GLY A 199 -2.13 -6.88 -15.67
C GLY A 199 -1.42 -7.26 -14.37
N ASP A 200 -0.27 -6.65 -14.09
CA ASP A 200 0.52 -6.91 -12.88
C ASP A 200 -0.28 -6.55 -11.61
N TYR A 201 -0.90 -5.37 -11.61
CA TYR A 201 -1.69 -4.87 -10.49
C TYR A 201 -2.93 -5.73 -10.25
N SER A 202 -3.64 -6.13 -11.31
CA SER A 202 -4.84 -6.98 -11.19
C SER A 202 -4.50 -8.38 -10.68
N GLN A 203 -3.38 -8.97 -11.11
CA GLN A 203 -2.94 -10.29 -10.65
C GLN A 203 -2.61 -10.30 -9.16
N PHE A 204 -1.85 -9.30 -8.70
CA PHE A 204 -1.56 -9.13 -7.27
C PHE A 204 -2.85 -8.88 -6.48
N GLY A 205 -3.63 -7.90 -6.91
CA GLY A 205 -4.81 -7.45 -6.20
C GLY A 205 -5.94 -8.46 -6.16
N MET A 206 -6.12 -9.28 -7.19
CA MET A 206 -7.14 -10.33 -7.20
C MET A 206 -6.93 -11.33 -6.06
N VAL A 207 -5.67 -11.75 -5.84
CA VAL A 207 -5.33 -12.66 -4.73
C VAL A 207 -5.45 -11.96 -3.39
N ALA A 208 -4.99 -10.71 -3.30
CA ALA A 208 -5.08 -9.92 -2.07
C ALA A 208 -6.53 -9.68 -1.62
N VAL A 209 -7.41 -9.28 -2.55
CA VAL A 209 -8.85 -9.12 -2.30
C VAL A 209 -9.49 -10.45 -1.95
N ALA A 210 -9.13 -11.55 -2.62
CA ALA A 210 -9.64 -12.87 -2.29
C ALA A 210 -9.28 -13.32 -0.85
N LEU A 211 -8.09 -12.96 -0.37
CA LEU A 211 -7.70 -13.20 1.02
C LEU A 211 -8.54 -12.36 2.01
N GLU A 212 -8.79 -11.09 1.70
CA GLU A 212 -9.61 -10.20 2.54
C GLU A 212 -11.10 -10.63 2.61
N LEU A 213 -11.59 -11.36 1.62
CA LEU A 213 -12.94 -11.94 1.67
C LEU A 213 -13.09 -13.08 2.69
N ILE A 214 -12.00 -13.61 3.24
CA ILE A 214 -12.06 -14.65 4.26
C ILE A 214 -12.59 -14.02 5.56
N PRO A 215 -13.78 -14.44 6.04
CA PRO A 215 -14.35 -13.89 7.26
C PRO A 215 -13.42 -14.16 8.45
N PHE A 216 -13.50 -13.32 9.48
CA PHE A 216 -12.64 -13.31 10.68
C PHE A 216 -11.17 -12.94 10.44
N PHE A 217 -10.59 -13.25 9.27
CA PHE A 217 -9.19 -12.97 8.95
C PHE A 217 -8.99 -11.76 8.05
N ASN A 218 -10.06 -11.12 7.57
CA ASN A 218 -9.99 -9.93 6.72
C ASN A 218 -9.02 -8.86 7.24
N LEU A 219 -9.17 -8.46 8.51
CA LEU A 219 -8.30 -7.45 9.12
C LEU A 219 -6.82 -7.88 9.14
N LEU A 220 -6.54 -9.17 9.37
CA LEU A 220 -5.18 -9.68 9.33
C LEU A 220 -4.62 -9.61 7.90
N PHE A 221 -5.41 -10.06 6.92
CA PHE A 221 -5.01 -10.07 5.52
C PHE A 221 -4.80 -8.67 4.95
N MET A 222 -5.58 -7.69 5.39
CA MET A 222 -5.37 -6.28 5.09
C MET A 222 -3.95 -5.82 5.43
N TRP A 223 -3.38 -6.25 6.57
CA TRP A 223 -2.00 -5.92 6.93
C TRP A 223 -0.97 -6.76 6.18
N THR A 224 -1.19 -8.08 6.04
CA THR A 224 -0.23 -8.95 5.32
C THR A 224 -0.15 -8.63 3.84
N ASN A 225 -1.24 -8.14 3.23
CA ASN A 225 -1.27 -7.68 1.84
C ASN A 225 -0.35 -6.48 1.63
N ILE A 226 -0.25 -5.55 2.59
CA ILE A 226 0.70 -4.43 2.54
C ILE A 226 2.14 -4.92 2.63
N VAL A 227 2.41 -5.91 3.50
CA VAL A 227 3.73 -6.57 3.57
C VAL A 227 4.07 -7.21 2.22
N GLY A 228 3.11 -7.91 1.60
CA GLY A 228 3.27 -8.50 0.26
C GLY A 228 3.55 -7.45 -0.82
N ALA A 229 2.85 -6.32 -0.78
CA ALA A 229 3.09 -5.20 -1.70
C ALA A 229 4.49 -4.60 -1.52
N ALA A 230 4.98 -4.48 -0.28
CA ALA A 230 6.33 -4.02 0.02
C ALA A 230 7.41 -4.99 -0.49
N LEU A 231 7.20 -6.29 -0.31
CA LEU A 231 8.10 -7.32 -0.86
C LEU A 231 8.15 -7.27 -2.38
N TRP A 232 6.99 -7.08 -3.03
CA TRP A 232 6.94 -6.88 -4.48
C TRP A 232 7.78 -5.66 -4.89
N MET A 233 7.62 -4.51 -4.24
CA MET A 233 8.40 -3.32 -4.60
C MET A 233 9.90 -3.47 -4.32
N ALA A 234 10.28 -4.17 -3.25
CA ALA A 234 11.67 -4.49 -2.98
C ALA A 234 12.32 -5.27 -4.14
N ASP A 235 11.67 -6.35 -4.59
CA ASP A 235 12.18 -7.19 -5.67
C ASP A 235 12.23 -6.43 -7.02
N GLU A 236 11.23 -5.58 -7.29
CA GLU A 236 11.21 -4.75 -8.51
C GLU A 236 12.35 -3.72 -8.49
N TYR A 237 12.62 -3.11 -7.34
CA TYR A 237 13.70 -2.13 -7.18
C TYR A 237 15.08 -2.78 -7.36
N GLU A 238 15.34 -3.91 -6.71
CA GLU A 238 16.61 -4.64 -6.89
C GLU A 238 16.84 -5.07 -8.34
N LYS A 239 15.76 -5.50 -9.03
CA LYS A 239 15.85 -5.86 -10.44
C LYS A 239 16.26 -4.66 -11.29
N ASN A 240 15.66 -3.49 -11.04
CA ASN A 240 16.00 -2.27 -11.76
C ASN A 240 17.46 -1.84 -11.53
N GLU A 241 17.96 -1.91 -10.29
CA GLU A 241 19.37 -1.64 -9.98
C GLU A 241 20.31 -2.58 -10.75
N ARG A 242 20.01 -3.89 -10.77
CA ARG A 242 20.81 -4.87 -11.52
C ARG A 242 20.81 -4.58 -13.02
N LEU A 243 19.67 -4.15 -13.58
CA LEU A 243 19.58 -3.80 -15.00
C LEU A 243 20.40 -2.54 -15.33
N ILE A 244 20.36 -1.52 -14.48
CA ILE A 244 21.16 -0.30 -14.64
C ILE A 244 22.66 -0.64 -14.57
N ALA A 245 23.08 -1.43 -13.58
CA ALA A 245 24.47 -1.87 -13.45
C ALA A 245 24.95 -2.67 -14.68
N GLN A 246 24.09 -3.54 -15.23
CA GLN A 246 24.39 -4.27 -16.46
C GLN A 246 24.50 -3.34 -17.68
N GLN A 247 23.64 -2.34 -17.80
CA GLN A 247 23.72 -1.35 -18.88
C GLN A 247 25.01 -0.54 -18.80
N GLN A 248 25.39 -0.09 -17.59
CA GLN A 248 26.65 0.62 -17.35
C GLN A 248 27.86 -0.25 -17.71
N SER A 249 27.87 -1.52 -17.29
CA SER A 249 28.96 -2.46 -17.64
C SER A 249 29.08 -2.73 -19.14
N LYS A 250 27.97 -2.68 -19.90
CA LYS A 250 27.97 -2.84 -21.36
C LYS A 250 28.37 -1.58 -22.12
N GLN A 251 28.21 -0.39 -21.50
CA GLN A 251 28.57 0.90 -22.10
C GLN A 251 30.01 1.32 -21.84
N GLN A 252 30.78 0.56 -21.06
CA GLN A 252 32.17 0.87 -20.72
C GLN A 252 33.13 -0.07 -21.49
N PRO A 253 33.51 0.23 -22.74
CA PRO A 253 34.54 -0.52 -23.45
C PRO A 253 35.93 -0.19 -22.88
N ASP A 254 36.66 -1.23 -22.46
CA ASP A 254 38.12 -1.34 -22.28
C ASP A 254 38.96 -0.05 -22.31
N PHE A 255 39.00 0.72 -21.22
CA PHE A 255 40.02 1.78 -21.02
C PHE A 255 40.99 1.49 -19.85
N TYR A 256 41.08 0.25 -19.39
CA TYR A 256 42.07 -0.12 -18.37
C TYR A 256 42.80 -1.39 -18.79
N GLN A 257 43.75 -1.25 -19.73
CA GLN A 257 44.91 -2.13 -19.74
C GLN A 257 45.99 -1.51 -18.85
N PRO A 258 46.42 -2.15 -17.75
CA PRO A 258 47.63 -1.72 -17.06
C PRO A 258 48.81 -1.88 -18.03
N GLN A 259 49.55 -0.80 -18.27
CA GLN A 259 50.80 -0.87 -19.03
C GLN A 259 51.74 -1.90 -18.37
N PRO A 260 52.32 -2.87 -19.12
CA PRO A 260 53.32 -3.76 -18.55
C PRO A 260 54.56 -2.94 -18.13
N PRO A 261 55.22 -3.30 -17.01
CA PRO A 261 56.38 -2.57 -16.54
C PRO A 261 57.50 -2.60 -17.58
N LEU A 262 58.06 -1.43 -17.88
CA LEU A 262 59.21 -1.26 -18.77
C LEU A 262 60.37 -2.13 -18.28
N GLN A 263 60.67 -3.19 -19.02
CA GLN A 263 61.88 -3.97 -18.80
C GLN A 263 63.10 -3.09 -19.06
N GLN A 264 63.90 -2.87 -18.01
CA GLN A 264 65.23 -2.25 -18.10
C GLN A 264 66.09 -3.06 -19.09
N GLN A 265 66.33 -2.48 -20.27
CA GLN A 265 67.23 -3.05 -21.25
C GLN A 265 68.67 -2.70 -20.85
N SER A 266 69.37 -3.68 -20.27
CA SER A 266 70.79 -3.60 -19.92
C SER A 266 71.63 -3.43 -21.19
N SER A 267 72.28 -2.27 -21.35
CA SER A 267 73.25 -2.02 -22.42
C SER A 267 74.55 -2.76 -22.13
N GLY A 268 74.69 -3.95 -22.71
CA GLY A 268 75.92 -4.73 -22.73
C GLY A 268 76.81 -4.40 -23.94
N SER A 269 77.91 -3.69 -23.66
CA SER A 269 79.25 -3.75 -24.27
C SER A 269 79.43 -4.40 -25.65
N TRP A 270 79.83 -3.58 -26.64
CA TRP A 270 80.79 -3.98 -27.70
C TRP A 270 81.68 -2.79 -28.07
N TYR A 271 82.91 -2.75 -27.52
CA TYR A 271 84.03 -1.97 -28.05
C TYR A 271 85.09 -2.96 -28.53
N GLY A 272 85.48 -2.88 -29.80
CA GLY A 272 86.55 -3.71 -30.36
C GLY A 272 86.98 -3.27 -31.76
N ALA A 273 88.17 -2.66 -31.82
CA ALA A 273 89.13 -2.68 -32.91
C ALA A 273 88.89 -1.82 -34.17
N VAL A 274 89.49 -0.62 -34.20
CA VAL A 274 90.22 -0.10 -35.38
C VAL A 274 91.41 0.74 -34.89
N HIS A 275 92.62 0.18 -34.95
CA HIS A 275 93.88 0.91 -35.11
C HIS A 275 94.96 -0.08 -35.59
N ALA A 276 95.29 0.05 -36.88
CA ALA A 276 96.57 -0.25 -37.50
C ALA A 276 96.78 0.81 -38.59
#